data_AF-A0A7J9DC08-F1
#
_entry.id   AF-A0A7J9DC08-F1
#
_cell.length_a   1.000
_cell.length_b   1.000
_cell.length_c   1.000
_cell.angle_alpha   90.00
_cell.angle_beta   90.00
_cell.angle_gamma   90.00
#
_symmetry.space_group_name_H-M   'P 1'
#
loop_
_entity.id
_entity.type
_entity.pdbx_description
1 polymer ?
#
loop_
_entity_poly.entity_id
_entity_poly.type
_entity_poly.pdbx_seq_one_letter_code
_entity_poly.pdbx_strand_id
1 'polypeptide(L)'
;MLAFGTPEKQILIKPIFAQWIKSVHGKTSYGFDVLLSSMNGPSFNAGRSIWLSSWLNVVNENSNSLFLKIGPGDFLVQHAIALGLHTTILILVKGALDTRSSKLIPDKKDFGYSFPCDGPGQGGT
;
A
#
# COMPACT_ATOMS: atom_id res chain seq x y z
N MET A 1 -21.80 -9.02 10.12
CA MET A 1 -21.34 -9.59 11.41
C MET A 1 -21.52 -8.61 12.54
N LEU A 2 -20.92 -7.40 12.45
CA LEU A 2 -21.16 -6.36 13.46
C LEU A 2 -22.65 -6.00 13.62
N ALA A 3 -23.36 -5.75 12.52
CA ALA A 3 -24.80 -5.48 12.53
C ALA A 3 -25.67 -6.63 13.08
N PHE A 4 -25.13 -7.85 13.13
CA PHE A 4 -25.80 -9.04 13.69
C PHE A 4 -25.36 -9.34 15.14
N GLY A 5 -24.66 -8.42 15.80
CA GLY A 5 -24.19 -8.60 17.17
C GLY A 5 -23.12 -9.68 17.35
N THR A 6 -22.47 -10.13 16.27
CA THR A 6 -21.43 -11.17 16.28
C THR A 6 -20.10 -10.64 15.72
N PRO A 7 -19.47 -9.63 16.38
CA PRO A 7 -18.23 -9.02 15.91
C PRO A 7 -17.05 -10.00 15.85
N GLU A 8 -17.02 -11.01 16.72
CA GLU A 8 -15.97 -12.04 16.79
C GLU A 8 -15.89 -12.90 15.52
N LYS A 9 -16.97 -12.96 14.74
CA LYS A 9 -16.98 -13.70 13.48
C LYS A 9 -16.33 -12.92 12.32
N GLN A 10 -16.01 -11.64 12.52
CA GLN A 10 -15.39 -10.80 11.49
C GLN A 10 -14.02 -11.35 11.09
N ILE A 11 -13.75 -11.36 9.78
CA ILE A 11 -12.43 -11.70 9.25
C ILE A 11 -11.51 -10.49 9.46
N LEU A 12 -10.58 -10.63 10.41
CA LEU A 12 -9.60 -9.61 10.76
C LEU A 12 -8.20 -10.08 10.36
N ILE A 13 -7.71 -9.59 9.24
CA ILE A 13 -6.38 -9.95 8.71
C ILE A 13 -5.33 -9.05 9.34
N LYS A 14 -4.31 -9.63 9.98
CA LYS A 14 -3.18 -8.86 10.54
C LYS A 14 -2.20 -8.46 9.41
N PRO A 15 -1.75 -7.20 9.37
CA PRO A 15 -0.74 -6.75 8.40
C PRO A 15 0.68 -7.19 8.82
N ILE A 16 0.94 -8.50 8.82
CA ILE A 16 2.17 -9.10 9.37
C ILE A 16 3.43 -8.54 8.70
N PHE A 17 3.41 -8.32 7.38
CA PHE A 17 4.56 -7.74 6.67
C PHE A 17 4.88 -6.32 7.12
N ALA A 18 3.87 -5.47 7.30
CA ALA A 18 4.09 -4.12 7.78
C ALA A 18 4.51 -4.09 9.27
N GLN A 19 3.99 -5.02 10.10
CA GLN A 19 4.41 -5.17 11.49
C GLN A 19 5.87 -5.66 11.59
N TRP A 20 6.27 -6.57 10.70
CA TRP A 20 7.63 -7.05 10.58
C TRP A 20 8.58 -5.90 10.18
N ILE A 21 8.24 -5.10 9.16
CA ILE A 21 9.05 -3.92 8.78
C ILE A 21 9.20 -2.97 9.97
N LYS A 22 8.14 -2.67 10.71
CA LYS A 22 8.22 -1.81 11.90
C LYS A 22 9.17 -2.38 12.97
N SER A 23 9.19 -3.71 13.12
CA SER A 23 10.07 -4.39 14.07
C SER A 23 11.53 -4.43 13.60
N VAL A 24 11.76 -4.61 12.29
CA VAL A 24 13.08 -4.44 11.68
C VAL A 24 13.68 -3.05 11.98
N HIS A 25 12.82 -2.03 12.08
CA HIS A 25 13.19 -0.67 12.45
C HIS A 25 13.25 -0.41 13.97
N GLY A 26 13.08 -1.43 14.82
CA GLY A 26 13.26 -1.33 16.27
C GLY A 26 11.99 -1.12 17.09
N LYS A 27 10.79 -1.21 16.49
CA LYS A 27 9.52 -1.21 17.23
C LYS A 27 9.33 -2.56 17.92
N THR A 28 9.36 -2.61 19.24
CA THR A 28 9.32 -3.87 20.01
C THR A 28 7.90 -4.37 20.29
N SER A 29 6.88 -3.53 20.10
CA SER A 29 5.47 -3.82 20.48
C SER A 29 4.82 -5.01 19.75
N TYR A 30 5.43 -5.50 18.67
CA TYR A 30 4.91 -6.61 17.87
C TYR A 30 5.54 -7.97 18.22
N GLY A 31 6.58 -8.00 19.05
CA GLY A 31 7.19 -9.24 19.54
C GLY A 31 8.06 -9.98 18.51
N PHE A 32 8.39 -9.37 17.38
CA PHE A 32 9.42 -9.91 16.49
C PHE A 32 10.81 -9.57 17.05
N ASP A 33 11.70 -10.55 17.10
CA ASP A 33 13.10 -10.40 17.48
C ASP A 33 13.98 -10.42 16.21
N VAL A 34 14.05 -9.29 15.51
CA VAL A 34 14.70 -9.19 14.19
C VAL A 34 15.42 -7.85 14.00
N LEU A 35 16.65 -7.90 13.48
CA LEU A 35 17.47 -6.73 13.15
C LEU A 35 17.52 -5.70 14.31
N LEU A 36 16.99 -4.49 14.15
CA LEU A 36 17.10 -3.44 15.17
C LEU A 36 16.18 -3.64 16.39
N SER A 37 15.20 -4.54 16.31
CA SER A 37 14.44 -4.96 17.50
C SER A 37 15.21 -5.98 18.35
N SER A 38 16.24 -6.62 17.78
CA SER A 38 17.07 -7.61 18.47
C SER A 38 18.32 -6.99 19.05
N MET A 39 18.43 -6.95 20.38
CA MET A 39 19.57 -6.33 21.07
C MET A 39 20.91 -7.04 20.81
N ASN A 40 20.87 -8.30 20.39
CA ASN A 40 22.06 -9.11 20.11
C ASN A 40 22.45 -9.11 18.63
N GLY A 41 21.66 -8.46 17.77
CA GLY A 41 21.88 -8.45 16.33
C GLY A 41 23.10 -7.60 15.91
N PRO A 42 23.80 -7.97 14.82
CA PRO A 42 24.93 -7.18 14.31
C PRO A 42 24.52 -5.75 13.93
N SER A 43 23.32 -5.58 13.34
CA SER A 43 22.76 -4.27 12.99
C SER A 43 22.52 -3.39 14.21
N PHE A 44 22.06 -3.98 15.32
CA PHE A 44 21.85 -3.26 16.58
C PHE A 44 23.18 -2.82 17.17
N ASN A 45 24.15 -3.74 17.27
CA ASN A 45 25.46 -3.47 17.85
C ASN A 45 26.25 -2.42 17.06
N ALA A 46 26.18 -2.44 15.72
CA ALA A 46 26.86 -1.46 14.88
C ALA A 46 26.32 -0.02 15.07
N GLY A 47 25.01 0.15 15.31
CA GLY A 47 24.39 1.47 15.44
C GLY A 47 24.31 2.02 16.87
N ARG A 48 24.49 1.16 17.89
CA ARG A 48 24.18 1.45 19.31
C ARG A 48 24.84 2.72 19.84
N SER A 49 26.10 2.96 19.50
CA SER A 49 26.92 4.04 20.08
C SER A 49 26.77 5.39 19.38
N ILE A 50 25.97 5.50 18.31
CA ILE A 50 25.89 6.72 17.49
C ILE A 50 24.47 7.29 17.51
N TRP A 51 23.56 6.69 16.74
CA TRP A 51 22.21 7.23 16.51
C TRP A 51 21.10 6.31 17.06
N LEU A 52 21.39 5.02 17.23
CA LEU A 52 20.37 4.00 17.46
C LEU A 52 19.67 4.17 18.81
N SER A 53 20.38 4.60 19.86
CA SER A 53 19.75 4.82 21.18
C SER A 53 18.67 5.90 21.13
N SER A 54 18.92 7.01 20.42
CA SER A 54 17.95 8.09 20.24
C SER A 54 16.78 7.62 19.38
N TRP A 55 17.08 6.93 18.28
CA TRP A 55 16.08 6.36 17.38
C TRP A 55 15.13 5.40 18.08
N LEU A 56 15.65 4.44 18.87
CA LEU A 56 14.83 3.45 19.58
C LEU A 56 13.94 4.09 20.64
N ASN A 57 14.40 5.17 21.28
CA ASN A 57 13.59 5.94 22.22
C ASN A 57 12.36 6.51 21.50
N VAL A 58 12.58 7.18 20.37
CA VAL A 58 11.51 7.83 19.60
C VAL A 58 10.57 6.80 18.94
N VAL A 59 11.10 5.73 18.34
CA VAL A 59 10.27 4.70 17.68
C VAL A 59 9.38 3.96 18.67
N ASN A 60 9.83 3.75 19.92
CA ASN A 60 9.03 3.05 20.93
C ASN A 60 8.15 3.98 21.77
N GLU A 61 8.23 5.30 21.55
CA GLU A 61 7.30 6.26 22.13
C GLU A 61 5.90 6.10 21.51
N ASN A 62 4.84 6.23 22.32
CA ASN A 62 3.45 6.12 21.87
C ASN A 62 2.76 7.49 21.68
N SER A 63 3.43 8.58 22.06
CA SER A 63 2.92 9.96 21.98
C SER A 63 3.10 10.59 20.60
N ASN A 64 4.00 10.03 19.77
CA ASN A 64 4.35 10.57 18.46
C ASN A 64 3.69 9.78 17.32
N SER A 65 3.88 10.26 16.09
CA SER A 65 3.36 9.65 14.87
C SER A 65 4.34 8.69 14.19
N LEU A 66 5.52 8.46 14.76
CA LEU A 66 6.55 7.61 14.16
C LEU A 66 6.19 6.13 14.36
N PHE A 67 6.02 5.43 13.24
CA PHE A 67 5.61 4.02 13.21
C PHE A 67 4.44 3.70 14.14
N LEU A 68 3.32 4.42 13.96
CA LEU A 68 2.05 4.17 14.65
C LEU A 68 1.68 2.69 14.68
N LYS A 69 0.99 2.24 15.74
CA LYS A 69 0.56 0.84 15.84
C LYS A 69 -0.51 0.53 14.80
N ILE A 70 -0.17 -0.34 13.85
CA ILE A 70 -1.09 -0.86 12.81
C ILE A 70 -1.78 -2.15 13.23
N GLY A 71 -3.02 -2.29 12.78
CA GLY A 71 -3.88 -3.44 12.97
C GLY A 71 -4.67 -3.82 11.71
N PRO A 72 -5.75 -4.62 11.87
CA PRO A 72 -6.52 -5.14 10.74
C PRO A 72 -7.26 -4.06 9.93
N GLY A 73 -7.66 -2.95 10.56
CA GLY A 73 -8.29 -1.84 9.85
C GLY A 73 -7.33 -1.21 8.84
N ASP A 74 -6.08 -0.98 9.24
CA ASP A 74 -5.03 -0.42 8.36
C ASP A 74 -4.75 -1.34 7.16
N PHE A 75 -4.81 -2.66 7.37
CA PHE A 75 -4.66 -3.63 6.28
C PHE A 75 -5.72 -3.41 5.19
N LEU A 76 -7.00 -3.29 5.58
CA LEU A 76 -8.11 -3.12 4.63
C LEU A 76 -8.00 -1.78 3.88
N VAL A 77 -7.69 -0.69 4.60
CA VAL A 77 -7.55 0.64 3.98
C VAL A 77 -6.37 0.65 3.01
N GLN A 78 -5.24 0.06 3.36
CA GLN A 78 -4.08 -0.02 2.46
C GLN A 78 -4.41 -0.80 1.17
N HIS A 79 -5.23 -1.85 1.26
CA HIS A 79 -5.70 -2.59 0.07
C HIS A 79 -6.67 -1.77 -0.77
N ALA A 80 -7.55 -0.98 -0.15
CA ALA A 80 -8.42 -0.05 -0.89
C ALA A 80 -7.61 1.02 -1.64
N ILE A 81 -6.57 1.58 -1.01
CA ILE A 81 -5.64 2.51 -1.66
C ILE A 81 -4.92 1.82 -2.82
N ALA A 82 -4.41 0.61 -2.60
CA ALA A 82 -3.75 -0.15 -3.66
C ALA A 82 -4.70 -0.40 -4.84
N LEU A 83 -5.95 -0.79 -4.58
CA LEU A 83 -6.98 -0.96 -5.62
C LEU A 83 -7.19 0.34 -6.40
N GLY A 84 -7.36 1.48 -5.73
CA GLY A 84 -7.53 2.78 -6.37
C GLY A 84 -6.33 3.20 -7.23
N LEU A 85 -5.12 2.95 -6.76
CA LEU A 85 -3.89 3.21 -7.53
C LEU A 85 -3.81 2.32 -8.77
N HIS A 86 -4.05 1.01 -8.64
CA HIS A 86 -3.99 0.09 -9.77
C HIS A 86 -5.07 0.39 -10.81
N THR A 87 -6.31 0.73 -10.41
CA THR A 87 -7.38 1.06 -11.35
C THR A 87 -7.11 2.39 -12.06
N THR A 88 -6.60 3.40 -11.35
CA THR A 88 -6.23 4.69 -11.94
C THR A 88 -5.11 4.51 -12.97
N ILE A 89 -4.06 3.74 -12.61
CA ILE A 89 -2.98 3.42 -13.54
C ILE A 89 -3.50 2.62 -14.73
N LEU A 90 -4.38 1.63 -14.51
CA LEU A 90 -4.97 0.86 -15.61
C LEU A 90 -5.70 1.75 -16.60
N ILE A 91 -6.53 2.69 -16.14
CA ILE A 91 -7.29 3.61 -17.00
C ILE A 91 -6.33 4.49 -17.80
N LEU A 92 -5.35 5.10 -17.13
CA LEU A 92 -4.38 6.01 -17.78
C LEU A 92 -3.49 5.28 -18.78
N VAL A 93 -2.91 4.14 -18.37
CA VAL A 93 -2.01 3.35 -19.22
C VAL A 93 -2.78 2.75 -20.40
N LYS A 94 -3.99 2.23 -20.18
CA LYS A 94 -4.79 1.70 -21.27
C LYS A 94 -5.18 2.79 -22.27
N GLY A 95 -5.58 3.96 -21.78
CA GLY A 95 -5.83 5.13 -22.61
C GLY A 95 -4.61 5.50 -23.44
N ALA A 96 -3.43 5.58 -22.82
CA ALA A 96 -2.16 5.90 -23.48
C ALA A 96 -1.75 4.86 -24.54
N LEU A 97 -1.86 3.57 -24.23
CA LEU A 97 -1.47 2.48 -25.14
C LEU A 97 -2.39 2.37 -26.36
N ASP A 98 -3.69 2.65 -26.20
CA ASP A 98 -4.68 2.59 -27.26
C ASP A 98 -4.91 3.94 -27.98
N THR A 99 -4.04 4.94 -27.75
CA THR A 99 -4.16 6.26 -28.39
C THR A 99 -4.01 6.19 -29.90
N ARG A 100 -3.07 5.40 -30.40
CA ARG A 100 -2.76 5.35 -31.84
C ARG A 100 -3.72 4.47 -32.62
N SER A 101 -4.14 3.37 -32.01
CA SER A 101 -4.96 2.35 -32.64
C SER A 101 -5.53 1.43 -31.56
N SER A 102 -6.77 0.98 -31.75
CA SER A 102 -7.30 -0.17 -31.04
C SER A 102 -7.97 -1.11 -32.06
N LYS A 103 -8.35 -2.32 -31.62
CA LYS A 103 -9.12 -3.22 -32.49
C LYS A 103 -10.45 -2.61 -32.97
N LEU A 104 -11.02 -1.70 -32.17
CA LEU A 104 -12.31 -1.07 -32.44
C LEU A 104 -12.19 0.16 -33.36
N ILE A 105 -11.13 0.96 -33.18
CA ILE A 105 -10.83 2.13 -34.05
C ILE A 105 -9.35 2.00 -34.48
N PRO A 106 -9.05 1.31 -35.59
CA PRO A 106 -7.68 1.02 -36.02
C PRO A 106 -6.87 2.25 -36.39
N ASP A 107 -7.52 3.31 -36.81
CA ASP A 107 -6.98 4.58 -37.32
C ASP A 107 -7.16 5.74 -36.32
N LYS A 108 -7.33 5.44 -35.03
CA LYS A 108 -7.56 6.43 -33.96
C LYS A 108 -6.57 7.61 -33.97
N LYS A 109 -5.31 7.36 -34.34
CA LYS A 109 -4.28 8.40 -34.47
C LYS A 109 -4.68 9.56 -35.38
N ASP A 110 -5.53 9.33 -36.38
CA ASP A 110 -5.88 10.30 -37.41
C ASP A 110 -6.95 11.30 -36.92
N PHE A 111 -7.65 11.00 -35.82
CA PHE A 111 -8.60 11.89 -35.16
C PHE A 111 -7.96 12.86 -34.15
N GLY A 112 -6.73 12.57 -33.70
CA GLY A 112 -6.04 13.34 -32.66
C GLY A 112 -6.39 12.91 -31.23
N TYR A 113 -5.99 13.72 -30.24
CA TYR A 113 -6.09 13.36 -28.82
C TYR A 113 -7.51 13.42 -28.24
N SER A 114 -8.35 14.34 -28.74
CA SER A 114 -9.70 14.58 -28.23
C SER A 114 -10.68 14.70 -29.39
N PHE A 115 -11.59 13.74 -29.50
CA PHE A 115 -12.68 13.69 -30.47
C PHE A 115 -13.91 13.07 -29.78
N PRO A 116 -15.14 13.36 -30.23
CA PRO A 116 -16.35 12.94 -29.52
C PRO A 116 -16.63 11.44 -29.61
N CYS A 117 -16.51 10.85 -30.80
CA CYS A 117 -16.91 9.49 -31.15
C CYS A 117 -16.42 9.13 -32.58
N ASP A 118 -16.51 7.84 -32.97
CA ASP A 118 -16.35 7.33 -34.35
C ASP A 118 -17.71 6.85 -34.92
N GLY A 119 -18.79 7.47 -34.43
CA GLY A 119 -20.17 7.23 -34.88
C GLY A 119 -20.86 6.00 -34.27
N PRO A 120 -22.11 5.70 -34.70
CA PRO A 120 -22.91 4.60 -34.14
C PRO A 120 -22.54 3.21 -34.70
N GLY A 121 -21.60 3.14 -35.64
CA GLY A 121 -21.13 1.88 -36.23
C GLY A 121 -20.47 0.97 -35.19
N GLN A 122 -20.24 -0.29 -35.56
CA GLN A 122 -19.48 -1.26 -34.73
C GLN A 122 -20.01 -1.50 -33.30
N GLY A 123 -21.27 -1.14 -33.02
CA GLY A 123 -21.88 -1.27 -31.68
C GLY A 123 -21.82 0.00 -30.83
N GLY A 124 -21.33 1.12 -31.38
CA GLY A 124 -21.18 2.41 -30.71
C GLY A 124 -19.74 2.67 -30.27
N THR A 125 -19.17 3.78 -30.75
CA THR A 125 -17.77 4.18 -30.53
C THR A 125 -17.67 5.66 -30.30
#